data_AF-A0A920NK34-F1
#
_entry.id   AF-A0A920NK34-F1
#
_cell.length_a   1.000
_cell.length_b   1.000
_cell.length_c   1.000
_cell.angle_alpha   90.00
_cell.angle_beta   90.00
_cell.angle_gamma   90.00
#
_symmetry.space_group_name_H-M   'P 1'
#
loop_
_entity.id
_entity.type
_entity.pdbx_description
1 polymer ?
#
loop_
_entity_poly.entity_id
_entity_poly.type
_entity_poly.pdbx_seq_one_letter_code
_entity_poly.pdbx_strand_id
1 'polypeptide(L)' 'MKPYARKGIAENVDFWSGAIYQILSIPEQLYIPIFAMGRVPGWTAQVMEQLDNNILLRPRLLFVGDKNREYIKMENR' A
#
# COMPACT_ATOMS: atom_id res chain seq x y z
N MET A 1 -11.61 -10.26 -17.73
CA MET A 1 -10.63 -11.06 -16.96
C MET A 1 -10.40 -12.49 -17.45
N LYS A 2 -11.28 -13.13 -18.26
CA LYS A 2 -11.11 -14.54 -18.72
C LYS A 2 -9.69 -14.96 -19.18
N PRO A 3 -8.93 -14.17 -19.97
CA PRO A 3 -7.56 -14.55 -20.34
C PRO A 3 -6.54 -14.48 -19.18
N TYR A 4 -6.84 -13.76 -18.11
CA TYR A 4 -5.99 -13.57 -16.93
C TYR A 4 -6.36 -14.48 -15.76
N ALA A 5 -7.57 -15.06 -15.76
CA ALA A 5 -8.01 -16.02 -14.74
C ALA A 5 -7.07 -17.23 -14.61
N ARG A 6 -6.49 -17.70 -15.74
CA ARG A 6 -5.46 -18.76 -15.76
C ARG A 6 -4.19 -18.41 -14.99
N LYS A 7 -3.96 -17.12 -14.71
CA LYS A 7 -2.84 -16.59 -13.92
C LYS A 7 -3.25 -16.29 -12.46
N GLY A 8 -4.46 -16.69 -12.04
CA GLY A 8 -4.98 -16.40 -10.69
C GLY A 8 -5.48 -14.96 -10.51
N ILE A 9 -5.71 -14.22 -11.60
CA ILE A 9 -6.16 -12.83 -11.54
C ILE A 9 -7.70 -12.80 -11.67
N ALA A 10 -8.36 -12.30 -10.63
CA ALA A 10 -9.82 -12.13 -10.54
C ALA A 10 -10.17 -10.68 -10.19
N GLU A 11 -11.43 -10.30 -10.45
CA GLU A 11 -11.97 -9.00 -10.06
C GLU A 11 -11.92 -8.84 -8.54
N ASN A 12 -11.35 -7.73 -8.06
CA ASN A 12 -11.35 -7.38 -6.64
C ASN A 12 -12.52 -6.43 -6.32
N VAL A 13 -12.63 -6.01 -5.05
CA VAL A 13 -13.68 -5.10 -4.59
C VAL A 13 -13.70 -3.77 -5.35
N ASP A 14 -12.53 -3.28 -5.76
CA ASP A 14 -12.38 -1.98 -6.45
C ASP A 14 -12.98 -1.99 -7.86
N PHE A 15 -13.05 -3.17 -8.49
CA PHE A 15 -13.67 -3.34 -9.80
C PHE A 15 -15.15 -2.92 -9.81
N TRP A 16 -15.87 -3.20 -8.71
CA TRP A 16 -17.30 -2.89 -8.60
C TRP A 16 -17.58 -1.63 -7.80
N SER A 17 -16.78 -1.31 -6.78
CA SER A 17 -17.05 -0.16 -5.91
C SER A 17 -16.98 1.17 -6.67
N GLY A 18 -16.03 1.35 -7.59
CA GLY A 18 -15.94 2.54 -8.44
C GLY A 18 -17.14 2.71 -9.37
N ALA A 19 -17.63 1.61 -9.96
CA ALA A 19 -18.84 1.62 -10.80
C ALA A 19 -20.08 2.00 -9.98
N ILE A 20 -20.21 1.47 -8.76
CA ILE A 20 -21.29 1.81 -7.84
C ILE A 20 -21.26 3.30 -7.48
N TYR A 21 -20.09 3.83 -7.12
CA TYR A 21 -19.98 5.26 -6.78
C TYR A 21 -20.34 6.17 -7.96
N GLN A 22 -19.97 5.77 -9.19
CA GLN A 22 -20.35 6.50 -10.40
C GLN A 22 -21.86 6.47 -10.64
N ILE A 23 -22.50 5.30 -10.49
CA ILE A 23 -23.97 5.16 -10.60
C ILE A 23 -24.68 6.03 -9.55
N LEU A 24 -24.11 6.15 -8.36
CA LEU A 24 -24.61 7.00 -7.28
C LEU A 24 -24.30 8.50 -7.46
N SER A 25 -23.67 8.89 -8.58
CA SER A 25 -23.25 10.28 -8.84
C SER A 25 -22.36 10.87 -7.74
N ILE A 26 -21.57 10.03 -7.08
CA ILE A 26 -20.58 10.46 -6.10
C ILE A 26 -19.39 11.06 -6.86
N PRO A 27 -18.92 12.27 -6.51
CA PRO A 27 -17.71 12.83 -7.12
C PRO A 27 -16.49 11.93 -6.91
N GLU A 28 -15.70 11.71 -7.96
CA GLU A 28 -14.55 10.80 -7.96
C GLU A 28 -13.53 11.13 -6.86
N GLN A 29 -13.35 12.42 -6.55
CA GLN A 29 -12.48 12.87 -5.45
C GLN A 29 -12.89 12.33 -4.07
N LEU A 30 -14.11 11.80 -3.92
CA LEU A 30 -14.61 11.24 -2.66
C LEU A 30 -14.45 9.72 -2.55
N TYR A 31 -14.00 9.02 -3.60
CA TYR A 31 -13.90 7.55 -3.57
C TYR A 31 -12.92 7.06 -2.49
N ILE A 32 -11.74 7.70 -2.40
CA ILE A 32 -10.72 7.37 -1.40
C ILE A 32 -11.19 7.76 0.01
N PRO A 33 -11.75 8.97 0.26
CA PRO A 33 -12.37 9.28 1.55
C PRO A 33 -13.40 8.26 2.03
N ILE A 34 -14.29 7.77 1.15
CA ILE A 34 -15.29 6.76 1.51
C ILE A 34 -14.62 5.43 1.89
N PHE A 35 -13.61 5.00 1.13
CA PHE A 35 -12.81 3.84 1.50
C PHE A 35 -12.15 4.02 2.88
N ALA A 36 -11.54 5.17 3.14
CA ALA A 36 -10.91 5.46 4.43
C ALA A 36 -11.92 5.40 5.58
N MET A 37 -13.12 5.99 5.42
CA MET A 37 -14.20 5.88 6.42
C MET A 37 -14.55 4.43 6.75
N GLY A 38 -14.66 3.57 5.75
CA GLY A 38 -14.92 2.14 5.96
C GLY A 38 -13.75 1.39 6.61
N ARG A 39 -12.50 1.84 6.40
CA ARG A 39 -11.30 1.16 6.91
C ARG A 39 -10.89 1.59 8.32
N VAL A 40 -11.20 2.82 8.74
CA VAL A 40 -10.82 3.36 10.05
C VAL A 40 -11.11 2.39 11.21
N PRO A 41 -12.29 1.78 11.36
CA PRO A 41 -12.55 0.85 12.46
C PRO A 41 -11.58 -0.34 12.50
N GLY A 42 -11.25 -0.91 11.33
CA GLY A 42 -10.30 -2.02 11.23
C GLY A 42 -8.86 -1.59 11.50
N TRP A 43 -8.46 -0.39 11.08
CA TRP A 43 -7.14 0.16 11.42
C TRP A 43 -7.02 0.40 12.93
N THR A 44 -8.05 0.98 13.56
CA THR A 44 -8.07 1.20 15.01
C THR A 44 -7.99 -0.13 15.77
N ALA A 45 -8.75 -1.14 15.35
CA ALA A 45 -8.70 -2.47 15.97
C ALA A 45 -7.31 -3.11 15.87
N GLN A 46 -6.66 -3.05 14.70
CA GLN A 46 -5.31 -3.57 14.51
C GLN A 46 -4.26 -2.83 15.35
N VAL A 47 -4.40 -1.50 15.49
CA VAL A 47 -3.52 -0.72 16.36
C VAL A 47 -3.70 -1.11 17.82
N MET A 48 -4.94 -1.28 18.29
CA MET A 48 -5.21 -1.73 19.67
C MET A 48 -4.61 -3.12 19.92
N GLU A 49 -4.83 -4.08 19.02
CA GLU A 49 -4.26 -5.42 19.12
C GLU A 49 -2.72 -5.40 19.17
N GLN A 50 -2.09 -4.54 18.37
CA GLN A 50 -0.64 -4.39 18.42
C GLN A 50 -0.17 -3.74 19.74
N LEU A 51 -0.94 -2.79 20.30
CA LEU A 51 -0.58 -2.15 21.57
C LEU A 51 -0.62 -3.11 22.76
N ASP A 52 -1.51 -4.12 22.74
CA ASP A 52 -1.62 -5.12 23.81
C ASP A 52 -0.35 -5.99 23.97
N ASN A 53 0.40 -6.20 22.88
CA ASN A 53 1.69 -6.90 22.91
C ASN A 53 2.70 -6.25 21.94
N ASN A 54 3.04 -4.99 22.22
CA ASN A 54 3.76 -4.15 21.29
C ASN A 54 5.22 -4.57 21.07
N ILE A 55 5.58 -4.82 19.80
CA ILE A 55 6.95 -5.06 19.35
C ILE A 55 7.27 -4.02 18.27
N LEU A 56 8.43 -3.38 18.39
CA LEU A 56 8.92 -2.45 17.37
C LEU A 56 9.14 -3.18 16.04
N LEU A 57 8.37 -2.79 15.01
CA LEU A 57 8.56 -3.26 13.64
C LEU A 57 9.82 -2.61 13.03
N ARG A 58 10.95 -3.31 13.09
CA ARG A 58 12.25 -2.83 12.57
C ARG A 58 12.91 -3.85 11.62
N PRO A 59 12.42 -4.00 10.38
CA PRO A 59 13.05 -4.85 9.39
C PRO A 59 14.44 -4.32 9.00
N ARG A 60 15.31 -5.21 8.50
CA ARG A 60 16.62 -4.87 7.95
C ARG A 60 16.61 -5.02 6.43
N LEU A 61 17.44 -4.23 5.77
CA LEU A 61 17.72 -4.36 4.35
C LEU A 61 19.08 -5.04 4.15
N LEU A 62 19.21 -5.78 3.04
CA LEU A 62 20.49 -6.32 2.58
C LEU A 62 21.17 -5.29 1.69
N PHE A 63 22.31 -4.77 2.13
CA PHE A 63 23.14 -3.90 1.30
C PHE A 63 23.94 -4.73 0.28
N VAL A 64 23.76 -4.45 -1.01
CA VAL A 64 24.44 -5.13 -2.13
C VAL A 64 25.41 -4.22 -2.91
N GLY A 65 25.70 -3.02 -2.39
CA GLY A 65 26.64 -2.09 -2.99
C GLY A 65 28.08 -2.31 -2.54
N ASP A 66 29.00 -1.58 -3.17
CA ASP A 66 30.40 -1.51 -2.73
C ASP A 66 30.47 -0.84 -1.35
N LYS A 67 31.15 -1.47 -0.39
CA LYS A 67 31.23 -0.95 0.99
C LYS A 67 32.21 0.22 1.14
N ASN A 68 33.31 0.19 0.40
CA ASN A 68 34.42 1.13 0.55
C ASN A 68 34.70 1.81 -0.79
N ARG A 69 33.93 2.85 -1.10
CA ARG A 69 34.23 3.72 -2.24
C ARG A 69 35.17 4.81 -1.79
N GLU A 70 36.34 4.87 -2.40
CA GLU A 70 37.24 6.00 -2.21
C GLU A 70 36.57 7.28 -2.72
N TYR A 71 36.68 8.34 -1.94
CA TYR A 71 36.17 9.63 -2.34
C TYR A 71 37.11 10.24 -3.39
N ILE A 72 36.56 10.54 -4.57
CA ILE A 72 37.28 11.25 -5.63
C ILE A 72 36.94 12.74 -5.54
N LYS A 73 37.98 13.56 -5.33
CA LYS A 73 37.87 15.04 -5.35
C LYS A 73 37.24 15.49 -6.65
N MET A 74 36.41 16.52 -6.60
CA MET A 74 35.62 16.99 -7.74
C MET A 74 36.48 17.25 -9.00
N GLU A 75 37.68 17.78 -8.80
CA GLU A 75 38.66 18.11 -9.83
C GLU A 75 39.23 16.86 -10.56
N ASN A 76 39.11 15.68 -9.94
CA ASN A 76 39.69 14.41 -10.38
C ASN A 76 38.61 13.35 -10.72
N ARG A 77 37.34 13.74 -10.78
CA ARG A 77 36.22 12.84 -11.11
C ARG A 77 36.14 12.55 -12.60
#